data_AF-A0A7S5XE34-F1
#
_entry.id   AF-A0A7S5XE34-F1
#
_cell.length_a   1.000
_cell.length_b   1.000
_cell.length_c   1.000
_cell.angle_alpha   90.00
_cell.angle_beta   90.00
_cell.angle_gamma   90.00
#
_symmetry.space_group_name_H-M   'P 1'
#
loop_
_entity.id
_entity.type
_entity.pdbx_description
1 polymer ?
#
loop_
_entity_poly.entity_id
_entity_poly.type
_entity_poly.pdbx_seq_one_letter_code
_entity_poly.pdbx_strand_id
1 'polypeptide(L)'
;MLFSALSALAFGISTVLAAPYYNSTVSRTCGSHLSDELVAAAEAHFAANKVSLKAGSTFAATVQVYWHVIQAGTTLAQGNVPDSQIASSISAMNTHYSSSGLSFTLAGTDRTTNANWFNSVGPSSSYQTAMKTALRKGTAAALNVYTVGFKSGDGAGLLGYATFPSSYTGNPKDDGVVILYSSVPGGSTANYNQGKTLTHEVGHWLGLYHTFQGGCSGTGDSVSDTPPEASPASGCPTGRDTCSGGGVDPIHNYMDYSYDSCMTEFTAGQITRFKSQIATYRGISV
;
A
#
# COMPACT_ATOMS: atom_id res chain seq x y z
N MET A 1 74.15 -32.89 -22.36
CA MET A 1 72.90 -32.24 -22.82
C MET A 1 71.72 -33.02 -22.26
N LEU A 2 71.19 -32.60 -21.10
CA LEU A 2 69.91 -33.08 -20.57
C LEU A 2 69.36 -31.95 -19.70
N PHE A 3 68.32 -31.26 -20.16
CA PHE A 3 67.52 -30.34 -19.36
C PHE A 3 66.21 -31.05 -19.03
N SER A 4 65.96 -31.25 -17.73
CA SER A 4 64.68 -31.75 -17.21
C SER A 4 63.65 -30.63 -17.20
N ALA A 5 62.47 -30.89 -17.77
CA ALA A 5 61.31 -30.02 -17.68
C ALA A 5 60.58 -30.24 -16.35
N LEU A 6 60.27 -29.15 -15.64
CA LEU A 6 59.33 -29.15 -14.51
C LEU A 6 58.10 -28.33 -14.92
N SER A 7 56.96 -29.00 -15.08
CA SER A 7 55.65 -28.34 -15.25
C SER A 7 55.07 -28.03 -13.87
N ALA A 8 54.86 -26.75 -13.57
CA ALA A 8 54.12 -26.33 -12.38
C ALA A 8 52.65 -26.06 -12.76
N LEU A 9 51.74 -26.89 -12.24
CA LEU A 9 50.29 -26.66 -12.29
C LEU A 9 49.91 -25.71 -11.15
N ALA A 10 49.43 -24.51 -11.48
CA ALA A 10 48.88 -23.58 -10.51
C ALA A 10 47.36 -23.84 -10.35
N PHE A 11 46.94 -24.34 -9.18
CA PHE A 11 45.54 -24.39 -8.79
C PHE A 11 45.10 -23.01 -8.28
N GLY A 12 44.29 -22.30 -9.06
CA GLY A 12 43.60 -21.09 -8.62
C GLY A 12 42.42 -21.46 -7.73
N ILE A 13 42.50 -21.15 -6.43
CA ILE A 13 41.37 -21.26 -5.51
C ILE A 13 40.54 -19.99 -5.66
N SER A 14 39.41 -20.08 -6.38
CA SER A 14 38.39 -19.03 -6.39
C SER A 14 37.65 -19.03 -5.05
N THR A 15 37.95 -18.07 -4.19
CA THR A 15 37.18 -17.78 -2.98
C THR A 15 35.89 -17.05 -3.39
N VAL A 16 34.78 -17.78 -3.45
CA VAL A 16 33.44 -17.20 -3.53
C VAL A 16 33.14 -16.57 -2.17
N LEU A 17 33.34 -15.26 -2.04
CA LEU A 17 32.85 -14.49 -0.91
C LEU A 17 31.32 -14.44 -1.01
N ALA A 18 30.64 -15.30 -0.25
CA ALA A 18 29.21 -15.19 -0.02
C ALA A 18 28.94 -13.83 0.66
N ALA A 19 28.21 -12.95 -0.03
CA ALA A 19 27.72 -11.72 0.57
C ALA A 19 26.85 -12.07 1.79
N PRO A 20 26.98 -11.36 2.92
CA PRO A 20 26.14 -11.61 4.08
C PRO A 20 24.68 -11.39 3.70
N TYR A 21 23.87 -12.44 3.78
CA TYR A 21 22.42 -12.35 3.78
C TYR A 21 22.02 -11.56 5.03
N TYR A 22 21.82 -10.25 4.87
CA TYR A 22 21.11 -9.45 5.86
C TYR A 22 19.66 -9.93 5.84
N ASN A 23 19.33 -10.86 6.73
CA ASN A 23 17.96 -11.21 7.06
C ASN A 23 17.37 -10.10 7.94
N SER A 24 17.29 -8.89 7.39
CA SER A 24 16.48 -7.84 7.97
C SER A 24 15.04 -8.22 7.68
N THR A 25 14.34 -8.79 8.66
CA THR A 25 12.88 -8.90 8.60
C THR A 25 12.34 -7.49 8.45
N VAL A 26 12.05 -7.07 7.22
CA VAL A 26 11.37 -5.81 6.96
C VAL A 26 10.02 -5.89 7.67
N SER A 27 9.74 -4.99 8.61
CA SER A 27 8.39 -4.84 9.14
C SER A 27 7.60 -3.97 8.18
N ARG A 28 6.30 -4.24 7.98
CA ARG A 28 5.44 -3.30 7.25
C ARG A 28 5.54 -1.94 7.91
N THR A 29 5.81 -0.92 7.09
CA THR A 29 5.78 0.48 7.50
C THR A 29 4.92 1.23 6.48
N CYS A 30 3.82 1.80 6.94
CA CYS A 30 2.91 2.63 6.16
C CYS A 30 3.20 4.11 6.45
N GLY A 31 3.03 5.00 5.47
CA GLY A 31 3.12 6.45 5.65
C GLY A 31 1.76 7.13 5.83
N SER A 32 0.65 6.37 5.83
CA SER A 32 -0.73 6.88 5.89
C SER A 32 -1.18 7.14 7.34
N HIS A 33 -0.52 8.07 8.02
CA HIS A 33 -0.85 8.43 9.40
C HIS A 33 -1.55 9.79 9.49
N LEU A 34 -2.63 9.84 10.26
CA LEU A 34 -3.29 11.07 10.68
C LEU A 34 -3.08 11.27 12.18
N SER A 35 -2.92 12.52 12.62
CA SER A 35 -3.01 12.84 14.04
C SER A 35 -4.45 12.64 14.53
N ASP A 36 -4.64 12.43 15.82
CA ASP A 36 -5.97 12.27 16.42
C ASP A 36 -6.88 13.47 16.15
N GLU A 37 -6.32 14.68 16.08
CA GLU A 37 -7.04 15.89 15.70
C GLU A 37 -7.57 15.81 14.25
N LEU A 38 -6.74 15.35 13.30
CA LEU A 38 -7.14 15.20 11.91
C LEU A 38 -8.15 14.06 11.73
N VAL A 39 -8.04 12.99 12.51
CA VAL A 39 -9.06 11.93 12.56
C VAL A 39 -10.37 12.49 13.07
N ALA A 40 -10.38 13.19 14.21
CA ALA A 40 -11.59 13.78 14.78
C ALA A 40 -12.25 14.78 13.80
N ALA A 41 -11.46 15.62 13.13
CA ALA A 41 -11.96 16.55 12.13
C ALA A 41 -12.54 15.82 10.89
N ALA A 42 -11.87 14.77 10.42
CA ALA A 42 -12.34 13.97 9.29
C ALA A 42 -13.65 13.24 9.61
N GLU A 43 -13.78 12.66 10.82
CA GLU A 43 -14.99 11.98 11.25
C GLU A 43 -16.15 12.95 11.47
N ALA A 44 -15.91 14.13 12.05
CA ALA A 44 -16.92 15.16 12.20
C ALA A 44 -17.42 15.67 10.84
N HIS A 45 -16.50 15.94 9.91
CA HIS A 45 -16.85 16.34 8.55
C HIS A 45 -17.63 15.23 7.83
N PHE A 46 -17.19 13.98 7.95
CA PHE A 46 -17.87 12.85 7.33
C PHE A 46 -19.29 12.68 7.89
N ALA A 47 -19.47 12.73 9.20
CA ALA A 47 -20.78 12.64 9.84
C ALA A 47 -21.75 13.74 9.34
N ALA A 48 -21.26 14.96 9.13
CA ALA A 48 -22.06 16.08 8.65
C ALA A 48 -22.41 16.01 7.15
N ASN A 49 -21.59 15.33 6.33
CA ASN A 49 -21.71 15.36 4.86
C ASN A 49 -22.00 13.99 4.23
N LYS A 50 -22.15 12.93 5.04
CA LYS A 50 -22.32 11.57 4.56
C LYS A 50 -23.48 11.45 3.58
N VAL A 51 -23.17 10.97 2.37
CA VAL A 51 -24.19 10.64 1.37
C VAL A 51 -24.90 9.35 1.77
N SER A 52 -26.24 9.39 1.81
CA SER A 52 -27.07 8.21 2.07
C SER A 52 -27.05 7.28 0.86
N LEU A 53 -26.54 6.07 1.04
CA LEU A 53 -26.66 5.00 0.05
C LEU A 53 -28.11 4.49 0.02
N LYS A 54 -28.66 4.20 -1.16
CA LYS A 54 -30.03 3.69 -1.29
C LYS A 54 -30.13 2.30 -0.66
N ALA A 55 -31.07 2.13 0.26
CA ALA A 55 -31.34 0.82 0.85
C ALA A 55 -31.76 -0.19 -0.23
N GLY A 56 -31.15 -1.37 -0.22
CA GLY A 56 -31.46 -2.46 -1.16
C GLY A 56 -30.81 -2.37 -2.54
N SER A 57 -29.97 -1.35 -2.84
CA SER A 57 -29.16 -1.37 -4.06
C SER A 57 -27.95 -2.29 -3.90
N THR A 58 -27.71 -3.14 -4.91
CA THR A 58 -26.46 -3.89 -5.00
C THR A 58 -25.34 -2.94 -5.41
N PHE A 59 -24.42 -2.65 -4.49
CA PHE A 59 -23.25 -1.83 -4.80
C PHE A 59 -22.35 -2.55 -5.81
N ALA A 60 -22.21 -1.97 -6.99
CA ALA A 60 -21.26 -2.37 -8.02
C ALA A 60 -20.60 -1.10 -8.61
N ALA A 61 -19.31 -0.92 -8.37
CA ALA A 61 -18.56 0.21 -8.93
C ALA A 61 -17.24 -0.26 -9.52
N THR A 62 -16.85 0.35 -10.64
CA THR A 62 -15.55 0.14 -11.26
C THR A 62 -14.71 1.42 -11.17
N VAL A 63 -13.56 1.31 -10.51
CA VAL A 63 -12.59 2.38 -10.36
C VAL A 63 -11.57 2.29 -11.49
N GLN A 64 -11.41 3.38 -12.22
CA GLN A 64 -10.37 3.50 -13.23
C GLN A 64 -9.02 3.74 -12.55
N VAL A 65 -8.04 2.89 -12.86
CA VAL A 65 -6.69 2.95 -12.30
C VAL A 65 -5.72 3.50 -13.33
N TYR A 66 -5.04 4.60 -13.00
CA TYR A 66 -3.88 5.09 -13.73
C TYR A 66 -2.61 4.69 -12.98
N TRP A 67 -1.72 3.97 -13.66
CA TRP A 67 -0.49 3.47 -13.04
C TRP A 67 0.73 4.26 -13.53
N HIS A 68 1.45 4.88 -12.61
CA HIS A 68 2.63 5.68 -12.85
C HIS A 68 3.86 4.94 -12.35
N VAL A 69 4.68 4.43 -13.28
CA VAL A 69 5.95 3.80 -12.94
C VAL A 69 7.03 4.86 -12.85
N ILE A 70 7.51 5.13 -11.63
CA ILE A 70 8.65 6.02 -11.42
C ILE A 70 9.90 5.16 -11.33
N GLN A 71 10.92 5.49 -12.11
CA GLN A 71 12.13 4.67 -12.23
C GLN A 71 13.39 5.53 -12.26
N ALA A 72 14.49 4.98 -11.75
CA ALA A 72 15.82 5.56 -11.90
C ALA A 72 16.53 5.11 -13.19
N GLY A 73 15.99 4.11 -13.89
CA GLY A 73 16.59 3.54 -15.10
C GLY A 73 15.68 2.48 -15.73
N THR A 74 16.22 1.68 -16.65
CA THR A 74 15.42 0.78 -17.52
C THR A 74 15.28 -0.63 -16.99
N THR A 75 15.95 -0.99 -15.90
CA THR A 75 15.87 -2.35 -15.32
C THR A 75 14.85 -2.42 -14.19
N LEU A 76 14.35 -3.63 -13.88
CA LEU A 76 13.47 -3.85 -12.74
C LEU A 76 14.12 -3.37 -11.43
N ALA A 77 15.40 -3.65 -11.21
CA ALA A 77 16.15 -3.19 -10.03
C ALA A 77 16.23 -1.66 -9.89
N GLN A 78 15.94 -0.92 -10.96
CA GLN A 78 15.87 0.54 -11.01
C GLN A 78 14.43 1.05 -11.00
N GLY A 79 13.44 0.22 -10.69
CA GLY A 79 12.03 0.62 -10.60
C GLY A 79 11.21 0.45 -11.87
N ASN A 80 11.79 -0.05 -12.97
CA ASN A 80 11.04 -0.29 -14.21
C ASN A 80 10.15 -1.56 -14.10
N VAL A 81 9.08 -1.47 -13.32
CA VAL A 81 8.11 -2.57 -13.07
C VAL A 81 7.47 -3.00 -14.39
N PRO A 82 7.54 -4.28 -14.80
CA PRO A 82 6.97 -4.75 -16.05
C PRO A 82 5.44 -4.74 -16.02
N ASP A 83 4.80 -4.58 -17.19
CA ASP A 83 3.34 -4.54 -17.32
C ASP A 83 2.66 -5.80 -16.77
N SER A 84 3.33 -6.96 -16.81
CA SER A 84 2.83 -8.20 -16.21
C SER A 84 2.65 -8.12 -14.69
N GLN A 85 3.53 -7.42 -13.98
CA GLN A 85 3.39 -7.19 -12.53
C GLN A 85 2.29 -6.17 -12.23
N ILE A 86 2.11 -5.17 -13.10
CA ILE A 86 1.00 -4.21 -13.01
C ILE A 86 -0.33 -4.96 -13.18
N ALA A 87 -0.48 -5.75 -14.25
CA ALA A 87 -1.67 -6.57 -14.49
C ALA A 87 -1.95 -7.55 -13.35
N SER A 88 -0.91 -8.17 -12.79
CA SER A 88 -1.03 -9.03 -11.61
C SER A 88 -1.50 -8.28 -10.37
N SER A 89 -1.05 -7.02 -10.19
CA SER A 89 -1.50 -6.16 -9.08
C SER A 89 -2.98 -5.80 -9.20
N ILE A 90 -3.45 -5.47 -10.41
CA ILE A 90 -4.88 -5.21 -10.67
C ILE A 90 -5.72 -6.47 -10.41
N SER A 91 -5.24 -7.64 -10.82
CA SER A 91 -5.91 -8.93 -10.58
C SER A 91 -5.98 -9.27 -9.08
N ALA A 92 -4.88 -9.02 -8.35
CA ALA A 92 -4.83 -9.19 -6.90
C ALA A 92 -5.83 -8.26 -6.19
N MET A 93 -5.88 -6.97 -6.56
CA MET A 93 -6.88 -6.04 -6.01
C MET A 93 -8.31 -6.52 -6.26
N ASN A 94 -8.65 -6.91 -7.48
CA ASN A 94 -9.99 -7.43 -7.78
C ASN A 94 -10.33 -8.69 -6.98
N THR A 95 -9.34 -9.52 -6.66
CA THR A 95 -9.52 -10.68 -5.78
C THR A 95 -9.80 -10.25 -4.34
N HIS A 96 -8.95 -9.38 -3.78
CA HIS A 96 -9.04 -8.95 -2.38
C HIS A 96 -10.30 -8.11 -2.08
N TYR A 97 -10.79 -7.35 -3.06
CA TYR A 97 -12.01 -6.54 -2.95
C TYR A 97 -13.28 -7.23 -3.46
N SER A 98 -13.21 -8.49 -3.91
CA SER A 98 -14.32 -9.17 -4.58
C SER A 98 -15.63 -9.23 -3.79
N SER A 99 -15.56 -9.32 -2.45
CA SER A 99 -16.73 -9.34 -1.56
C SER A 99 -17.43 -7.98 -1.42
N SER A 100 -16.80 -6.90 -1.89
CA SER A 100 -17.30 -5.54 -1.69
C SER A 100 -18.19 -5.02 -2.82
N GLY A 101 -18.12 -5.61 -4.01
CA GLY A 101 -18.72 -5.04 -5.23
C GLY A 101 -17.90 -3.90 -5.84
N LEU A 102 -16.73 -3.58 -5.29
CA LEU A 102 -15.76 -2.69 -5.93
C LEU A 102 -14.85 -3.51 -6.86
N SER A 103 -14.62 -2.99 -8.06
CA SER A 103 -13.71 -3.54 -9.05
C SER A 103 -12.77 -2.46 -9.58
N PHE A 104 -11.64 -2.87 -10.14
CA PHE A 104 -10.59 -1.99 -10.61
C PHE A 104 -10.19 -2.36 -12.03
N THR A 105 -10.15 -1.37 -12.91
CA THR A 105 -9.75 -1.54 -14.31
C THR A 105 -8.57 -0.63 -14.63
N LEU A 106 -7.50 -1.19 -15.21
CA LEU A 106 -6.36 -0.40 -15.66
C LEU A 106 -6.78 0.49 -16.83
N ALA A 107 -6.81 1.80 -16.62
CA ALA A 107 -7.15 2.79 -17.62
C ALA A 107 -5.92 3.28 -18.41
N GLY A 108 -4.72 3.13 -17.84
CA GLY A 108 -3.49 3.42 -18.55
C GLY A 108 -2.25 3.31 -17.66
N THR A 109 -1.10 3.19 -18.32
CA THR A 109 0.21 3.17 -17.68
C THR A 109 1.12 4.21 -18.32
N ASP A 110 1.89 4.92 -17.52
CA ASP A 110 3.01 5.75 -17.97
C ASP A 110 4.25 5.47 -17.12
N ARG A 111 5.40 5.82 -17.69
CA ARG A 111 6.72 5.56 -17.10
C ARG A 111 7.51 6.86 -17.09
N THR A 112 7.98 7.27 -15.92
CA THR A 112 8.77 8.48 -15.73
C THR A 112 10.15 8.13 -15.19
N THR A 113 11.19 8.45 -15.97
CA THR A 113 12.57 8.30 -15.50
C THR A 113 12.98 9.54 -14.72
N ASN A 114 12.93 9.43 -13.39
CA ASN A 114 13.36 10.48 -12.47
C ASN A 114 13.89 9.84 -11.18
N ALA A 115 15.22 9.78 -11.06
CA ALA A 115 15.87 9.13 -9.94
C ALA A 115 15.59 9.81 -8.59
N ASN A 116 15.37 11.12 -8.56
CA ASN A 116 15.06 11.84 -7.32
C ASN A 116 13.66 11.47 -6.81
N TRP A 117 12.66 11.43 -7.69
CA TRP A 117 11.33 10.96 -7.33
C TRP A 117 11.34 9.49 -6.94
N PHE A 118 12.05 8.65 -7.71
CA PHE A 118 12.15 7.23 -7.40
C PHE A 118 12.78 6.99 -6.01
N ASN A 119 13.89 7.65 -5.69
CA ASN A 119 14.63 7.35 -4.47
C ASN A 119 14.06 8.07 -3.23
N SER A 120 13.59 9.32 -3.37
CA SER A 120 13.44 10.23 -2.24
C SER A 120 12.04 10.78 -2.01
N VAL A 121 11.04 10.32 -2.77
CA VAL A 121 9.65 10.72 -2.53
C VAL A 121 9.15 10.17 -1.21
N GLY A 122 8.43 10.99 -0.45
CA GLY A 122 7.74 10.61 0.76
C GLY A 122 6.52 11.49 1.06
N PRO A 123 5.71 11.13 2.07
CA PRO A 123 4.54 11.88 2.49
C PRO A 123 4.85 13.37 2.67
N SER A 124 4.02 14.25 2.09
CA SER A 124 4.14 15.71 2.20
C SER A 124 5.45 16.33 1.68
N SER A 125 6.32 15.55 1.01
CA SER A 125 7.56 16.06 0.43
C SER A 125 7.32 16.93 -0.81
N SER A 126 8.29 17.80 -1.12
CA SER A 126 8.29 18.56 -2.38
C SER A 126 8.36 17.64 -3.61
N TYR A 127 9.03 16.49 -3.50
CA TYR A 127 9.07 15.47 -4.54
C TYR A 127 7.69 14.86 -4.81
N GLN A 128 6.93 14.57 -3.75
CA GLN A 128 5.56 14.07 -3.90
C GLN A 128 4.69 15.11 -4.60
N THR A 129 4.74 16.35 -4.12
CA THR A 129 3.98 17.46 -4.69
C THR A 129 4.28 17.61 -6.19
N ALA A 130 5.57 17.64 -6.56
CA ALA A 130 5.97 17.75 -7.96
C ALA A 130 5.52 16.55 -8.81
N MET A 131 5.73 15.32 -8.31
CA MET A 131 5.39 14.07 -8.99
C MET A 131 3.88 13.97 -9.24
N LYS A 132 3.06 14.12 -8.20
CA LYS A 132 1.60 13.98 -8.31
C LYS A 132 0.99 15.14 -9.10
N THR A 133 1.51 16.37 -8.97
CA THR A 133 1.06 17.51 -9.80
C THR A 133 1.27 17.26 -11.28
N ALA A 134 2.42 16.69 -11.66
CA ALA A 134 2.76 16.43 -13.05
C ALA A 134 1.98 15.26 -13.66
N LEU A 135 1.71 14.21 -12.86
CA LEU A 135 1.29 12.91 -13.39
C LEU A 135 -0.17 12.56 -13.12
N ARG A 136 -0.80 13.09 -12.06
CA ARG A 136 -2.16 12.69 -11.67
C ARG A 136 -3.16 12.89 -12.82
N LYS A 137 -3.95 11.85 -13.07
CA LYS A 137 -4.99 11.78 -14.10
C LYS A 137 -6.39 11.57 -13.50
N GLY A 138 -7.40 12.00 -14.26
CA GLY A 138 -8.80 11.80 -13.93
C GLY A 138 -9.33 12.70 -12.81
N THR A 139 -10.49 12.32 -12.27
CA THR A 139 -11.22 13.05 -11.21
C THR A 139 -11.01 12.36 -9.85
N ALA A 140 -11.77 12.78 -8.82
CA ALA A 140 -11.79 12.14 -7.51
C ALA A 140 -12.09 10.63 -7.54
N ALA A 141 -12.79 10.18 -8.59
CA ALA A 141 -13.19 8.80 -8.81
C ALA A 141 -12.09 7.92 -9.44
N ALA A 142 -11.01 8.52 -9.94
CA ALA A 142 -9.89 7.79 -10.55
C ALA A 142 -8.79 7.54 -9.53
N LEU A 143 -8.37 6.28 -9.39
CA LEU A 143 -7.25 5.88 -8.55
C LEU A 143 -5.95 6.07 -9.32
N ASN A 144 -5.02 6.85 -8.76
CA ASN A 144 -3.68 7.00 -9.30
C ASN A 144 -2.70 6.24 -8.40
N VAL A 145 -1.98 5.26 -8.97
CA VAL A 145 -1.00 4.42 -8.26
C VAL A 145 0.40 4.76 -8.76
N TYR A 146 1.32 5.05 -7.85
CA TYR A 146 2.71 5.39 -8.15
C TYR A 146 3.64 4.33 -7.58
N THR A 147 4.48 3.70 -8.40
CA THR A 147 5.52 2.78 -7.90
C THR A 147 6.86 3.50 -7.80
N VAL A 148 7.48 3.47 -6.62
CA VAL A 148 8.71 4.21 -6.29
C VAL A 148 9.68 3.32 -5.48
N GLY A 149 10.88 3.82 -5.19
CA GLY A 149 11.98 3.06 -4.59
C GLY A 149 12.20 3.25 -3.10
N PHE A 150 11.71 4.36 -2.50
CA PHE A 150 11.80 4.62 -1.04
C PHE A 150 13.19 4.38 -0.43
N LYS A 151 14.24 4.84 -1.11
CA LYS A 151 15.63 4.61 -0.69
C LYS A 151 16.16 5.65 0.29
N SER A 152 15.57 6.84 0.31
CA SER A 152 16.04 7.98 1.12
C SER A 152 14.90 8.98 1.37
N GLY A 153 15.17 10.00 2.18
CA GLY A 153 14.20 11.05 2.50
C GLY A 153 13.06 10.55 3.39
N ASP A 154 11.96 11.30 3.43
CA ASP A 154 10.83 11.06 4.33
C ASP A 154 10.06 9.76 4.02
N GLY A 155 10.26 9.19 2.83
CA GLY A 155 9.68 7.91 2.43
C GLY A 155 10.59 6.70 2.68
N ALA A 156 11.80 6.88 3.20
CA ALA A 156 12.76 5.80 3.36
C ALA A 156 12.20 4.65 4.21
N GLY A 157 12.23 3.43 3.67
CA GLY A 157 11.77 2.22 4.37
C GLY A 157 10.25 1.99 4.35
N LEU A 158 9.46 2.87 3.76
CA LEU A 158 8.02 2.64 3.58
C LEU A 158 7.75 1.49 2.61
N LEU A 159 6.64 0.78 2.84
CA LEU A 159 6.02 -0.07 1.82
C LEU A 159 5.02 0.71 0.97
N GLY A 160 4.36 1.71 1.56
CA GLY A 160 3.43 2.56 0.84
C GLY A 160 2.85 3.66 1.70
N TYR A 161 2.08 4.53 1.05
CA TYR A 161 1.20 5.50 1.69
C TYR A 161 0.10 5.95 0.72
N ALA A 162 -0.95 6.56 1.25
CA ALA A 162 -2.11 7.01 0.53
C ALA A 162 -2.59 8.38 1.02
N THR A 163 -3.38 9.04 0.18
CA THR A 163 -4.15 10.23 0.57
C THR A 163 -5.56 9.81 0.95
N PHE A 164 -6.00 10.17 2.16
CA PHE A 164 -7.36 9.92 2.64
C PHE A 164 -8.41 10.70 1.83
N PRO A 165 -9.64 10.18 1.66
CA PRO A 165 -10.68 10.83 0.89
C PRO A 165 -11.10 12.19 1.49
N SER A 166 -11.04 12.35 2.81
CA SER A 166 -11.33 13.61 3.50
C SER A 166 -10.37 14.74 3.14
N SER A 167 -9.15 14.43 2.70
CA SER A 167 -8.14 15.41 2.28
C SER A 167 -8.31 15.87 0.83
N TYR A 168 -9.15 15.17 0.04
CA TYR A 168 -9.25 15.40 -1.40
C TYR A 168 -9.62 16.84 -1.77
N THR A 169 -10.61 17.42 -1.09
CA THR A 169 -11.10 18.78 -1.41
C THR A 169 -10.06 19.87 -1.14
N GLY A 170 -9.22 19.69 -0.11
CA GLY A 170 -8.17 20.62 0.26
C GLY A 170 -6.97 20.58 -0.68
N ASN A 171 -6.63 19.42 -1.24
CA ASN A 171 -5.55 19.27 -2.21
C ASN A 171 -5.81 18.15 -3.23
N PRO A 172 -6.66 18.38 -4.25
CA PRO A 172 -7.03 17.35 -5.22
C PRO A 172 -5.85 16.79 -6.02
N LYS A 173 -4.76 17.56 -6.16
CA LYS A 173 -3.56 17.15 -6.90
C LYS A 173 -2.71 16.15 -6.14
N ASP A 174 -2.84 16.11 -4.82
CA ASP A 174 -2.11 15.15 -3.99
C ASP A 174 -2.78 13.77 -3.91
N ASP A 175 -4.01 13.62 -4.41
CA ASP A 175 -4.73 12.35 -4.28
C ASP A 175 -4.09 11.19 -5.05
N GLY A 176 -3.99 10.03 -4.38
CA GLY A 176 -3.51 8.78 -4.95
C GLY A 176 -2.81 7.89 -3.90
N VAL A 177 -2.23 6.81 -4.39
CA VAL A 177 -1.51 5.80 -3.61
C VAL A 177 -0.08 5.66 -4.14
N VAL A 178 0.91 5.65 -3.26
CA VAL A 178 2.32 5.45 -3.61
C VAL A 178 2.80 4.18 -2.92
N ILE A 179 3.40 3.26 -3.66
CA ILE A 179 3.87 1.97 -3.14
C ILE A 179 5.31 1.68 -3.54
N LEU A 180 6.00 0.88 -2.72
CA LEU A 180 7.31 0.33 -3.02
C LEU A 180 7.20 -0.58 -4.25
N TYR A 181 7.98 -0.29 -5.29
CA TYR A 181 7.93 -0.99 -6.57
C TYR A 181 8.14 -2.51 -6.45
N SER A 182 8.90 -2.97 -5.46
CA SER A 182 9.21 -4.38 -5.23
C SER A 182 8.19 -5.11 -4.35
N SER A 183 7.12 -4.43 -3.89
CA SER A 183 6.03 -5.02 -3.09
C SER A 183 4.82 -5.49 -3.93
N VAL A 184 4.89 -5.31 -5.25
CA VAL A 184 3.89 -5.83 -6.20
C VAL A 184 3.97 -7.36 -6.29
N PRO A 185 2.92 -8.06 -6.78
CA PRO A 185 2.98 -9.49 -7.09
C PRO A 185 4.20 -9.85 -7.95
N GLY A 186 5.00 -10.81 -7.48
CA GLY A 186 6.25 -11.23 -8.14
C GLY A 186 7.45 -10.29 -7.91
N GLY A 187 7.29 -9.27 -7.06
CA GLY A 187 8.37 -8.40 -6.61
C GLY A 187 9.31 -9.07 -5.60
N SER A 188 10.42 -8.38 -5.28
CA SER A 188 11.49 -8.92 -4.44
C SER A 188 11.37 -8.61 -2.94
N THR A 189 10.37 -7.84 -2.50
CA THR A 189 10.16 -7.57 -1.08
C THR A 189 9.54 -8.80 -0.41
N ALA A 190 10.38 -9.65 0.19
CA ALA A 190 9.95 -10.85 0.89
C ALA A 190 8.82 -10.55 1.89
N ASN A 191 7.85 -11.47 1.98
CA ASN A 191 6.63 -11.37 2.80
C ASN A 191 5.62 -10.27 2.43
N TYR A 192 5.94 -9.37 1.50
CA TYR A 192 5.07 -8.25 1.11
C TYR A 192 4.96 -8.09 -0.41
N ASN A 193 5.06 -9.20 -1.14
CA ASN A 193 5.09 -9.26 -2.60
C ASN A 193 3.91 -10.08 -3.19
N GLN A 194 2.75 -10.07 -2.52
CA GLN A 194 1.50 -10.66 -3.02
C GLN A 194 0.44 -9.61 -3.35
N GLY A 195 0.82 -8.32 -3.37
CA GLY A 195 -0.06 -7.21 -3.73
C GLY A 195 -0.93 -6.68 -2.57
N LYS A 196 -0.73 -7.14 -1.34
CA LYS A 196 -1.54 -6.66 -0.20
C LYS A 196 -1.07 -5.31 0.33
N THR A 197 0.15 -4.89 0.00
CA THR A 197 0.56 -3.48 0.19
C THR A 197 -0.34 -2.52 -0.60
N LEU A 198 -0.57 -2.75 -1.89
CA LEU A 198 -1.49 -1.91 -2.65
C LEU A 198 -2.92 -1.99 -2.11
N THR A 199 -3.35 -3.18 -1.67
CA THR A 199 -4.68 -3.38 -1.07
C THR A 199 -4.85 -2.56 0.21
N HIS A 200 -3.85 -2.58 1.08
CA HIS A 200 -3.80 -1.78 2.32
C HIS A 200 -3.88 -0.28 2.03
N GLU A 201 -3.01 0.24 1.14
CA GLU A 201 -3.01 1.66 0.81
C GLU A 201 -4.29 2.12 0.10
N VAL A 202 -4.88 1.27 -0.75
CA VAL A 202 -6.19 1.56 -1.33
C VAL A 202 -7.27 1.57 -0.26
N GLY A 203 -7.18 0.74 0.78
CA GLY A 203 -8.04 0.83 1.98
C GLY A 203 -8.02 2.24 2.60
N HIS A 204 -6.85 2.86 2.74
CA HIS A 204 -6.74 4.25 3.20
C HIS A 204 -7.30 5.27 2.21
N TRP A 205 -7.03 5.12 0.91
CA TRP A 205 -7.62 5.96 -0.16
C TRP A 205 -9.16 5.88 -0.17
N LEU A 206 -9.69 4.74 0.26
CA LEU A 206 -11.10 4.44 0.45
C LEU A 206 -11.67 4.89 1.82
N GLY A 207 -10.83 5.38 2.74
CA GLY A 207 -11.24 5.96 4.02
C GLY A 207 -11.22 5.01 5.23
N LEU A 208 -10.51 3.88 5.14
CA LEU A 208 -10.24 3.01 6.27
C LEU A 208 -9.00 3.47 7.04
N TYR A 209 -9.08 3.42 8.37
CA TYR A 209 -7.92 3.59 9.24
C TYR A 209 -7.24 2.24 9.47
N HIS A 210 -6.04 2.28 10.06
CA HIS A 210 -5.42 1.08 10.60
C HIS A 210 -6.30 0.46 11.68
N THR A 211 -6.31 -0.86 11.79
CA THR A 211 -7.08 -1.58 12.82
C THR A 211 -6.65 -1.23 14.26
N PHE A 212 -5.39 -0.87 14.45
CA PHE A 212 -4.82 -0.38 15.71
C PHE A 212 -4.97 1.13 15.94
N GLN A 213 -5.72 1.85 15.09
CA GLN A 213 -5.98 3.27 15.29
C GLN A 213 -6.72 3.48 16.61
N GLY A 214 -6.24 4.39 17.48
CA GLY A 214 -6.87 4.67 18.77
C GLY A 214 -6.62 3.62 19.87
N GLY A 215 -6.00 2.49 19.55
CA GLY A 215 -5.65 1.44 20.51
C GLY A 215 -6.88 0.76 21.14
N CYS A 216 -6.76 0.34 22.41
CA CYS A 216 -7.79 -0.42 23.12
C CYS A 216 -9.01 0.37 23.60
N SER A 217 -9.16 1.64 23.21
CA SER A 217 -10.18 2.52 23.78
C SER A 217 -10.75 3.49 22.75
N GLY A 218 -11.89 4.09 23.08
CA GLY A 218 -12.55 5.05 22.18
C GLY A 218 -13.23 4.36 21.00
N THR A 219 -13.25 5.03 19.85
CA THR A 219 -13.92 4.56 18.63
C THR A 219 -13.01 3.76 17.70
N GLY A 220 -11.73 3.59 18.05
CA GLY A 220 -10.78 2.80 17.29
C GLY A 220 -10.57 3.32 15.85
N ASP A 221 -10.64 2.39 14.90
CA ASP A 221 -10.63 2.63 13.44
C ASP A 221 -11.97 3.16 12.88
N SER A 222 -12.91 3.53 13.76
CA SER A 222 -14.29 3.93 13.44
C SER A 222 -15.10 2.83 12.73
N VAL A 223 -14.78 1.56 12.97
CA VAL A 223 -15.52 0.40 12.47
C VAL A 223 -15.82 -0.57 13.64
N SER A 224 -17.10 -0.71 13.97
CA SER A 224 -17.53 -1.42 15.18
C SER A 224 -17.33 -2.94 15.15
N ASP A 225 -17.18 -3.55 13.98
CA ASP A 225 -16.95 -5.00 13.83
C ASP A 225 -15.48 -5.36 13.66
N THR A 226 -14.57 -4.39 13.79
CA THR A 226 -13.14 -4.62 13.93
C THR A 226 -12.80 -4.72 15.43
N PRO A 227 -12.29 -5.86 15.93
CA PRO A 227 -11.78 -5.95 17.30
C PRO A 227 -10.68 -4.90 17.55
N PRO A 228 -10.66 -4.22 18.71
CA PRO A 228 -9.62 -3.25 19.03
C PRO A 228 -8.29 -3.95 19.26
N GLU A 229 -7.20 -3.34 18.83
CA GLU A 229 -5.83 -3.81 19.09
C GLU A 229 -4.91 -2.65 19.49
N ALA A 230 -3.97 -2.91 20.40
CA ALA A 230 -3.12 -1.87 20.99
C ALA A 230 -1.99 -1.41 20.06
N SER A 231 -1.61 -2.26 19.10
CA SER A 231 -0.47 -2.05 18.22
C SER A 231 -0.63 -2.90 16.96
N PRO A 232 0.09 -2.61 15.86
CA PRO A 232 0.12 -3.50 14.69
C PRO A 232 0.64 -4.89 14.99
N ALA A 233 0.07 -5.90 14.34
CA ALA A 233 0.68 -7.22 14.24
C ALA A 233 1.91 -7.20 13.31
N SER A 234 2.76 -8.23 13.43
CA SER A 234 3.87 -8.46 12.50
C SER A 234 4.07 -9.96 12.32
N GLY A 235 4.51 -10.36 11.13
CA GLY A 235 4.55 -11.77 10.76
C GLY A 235 3.15 -12.35 10.58
N CYS A 236 3.02 -13.64 10.90
CA CYS A 236 1.74 -14.35 10.95
C CYS A 236 1.51 -14.91 12.35
N PRO A 237 1.18 -14.05 13.33
CA PRO A 237 0.91 -14.50 14.69
C PRO A 237 -0.37 -15.35 14.73
N THR A 238 -0.64 -15.96 15.88
CA THR A 238 -1.86 -16.75 16.11
C THR A 238 -2.44 -16.39 17.48
N GLY A 239 -3.74 -16.11 17.55
CA GLY A 239 -4.44 -15.87 18.82
C GLY A 239 -3.91 -14.65 19.59
N ARG A 240 -3.36 -13.66 18.89
CA ARG A 240 -2.92 -12.40 19.49
C ARG A 240 -4.15 -11.65 20.00
N ASP A 241 -4.11 -11.18 21.23
CA ASP A 241 -5.15 -10.37 21.88
C ASP A 241 -4.42 -9.37 22.77
N THR A 242 -4.40 -8.11 22.34
CA THR A 242 -3.72 -7.02 23.04
C THR A 242 -4.68 -6.14 23.83
N CYS A 243 -5.99 -6.30 23.65
CA CYS A 243 -7.02 -5.49 24.26
C CYS A 243 -8.07 -6.37 24.96
N SER A 244 -7.89 -6.55 26.27
CA SER A 244 -8.76 -7.38 27.11
C SER A 244 -10.25 -7.06 26.93
N GLY A 245 -11.03 -8.09 26.58
CA GLY A 245 -12.48 -8.00 26.42
C GLY A 245 -12.97 -7.50 25.05
N GLY A 246 -12.06 -7.15 24.12
CA GLY A 246 -12.37 -6.70 22.76
C GLY A 246 -12.49 -7.82 21.72
N GLY A 247 -12.01 -9.02 22.03
CA GLY A 247 -11.82 -10.12 21.07
C GLY A 247 -10.37 -10.24 20.63
N VAL A 248 -10.05 -11.28 19.86
CA VAL A 248 -8.69 -11.43 19.31
C VAL A 248 -8.38 -10.33 18.31
N ASP A 249 -7.13 -9.88 18.29
CA ASP A 249 -6.65 -8.86 17.37
C ASP A 249 -6.93 -9.26 15.92
N PRO A 250 -7.29 -8.30 15.04
CA PRO A 250 -7.67 -8.55 13.65
C PRO A 250 -6.47 -8.82 12.73
N ILE A 251 -5.60 -9.77 13.11
CA ILE A 251 -4.31 -10.09 12.46
C ILE A 251 -4.40 -10.57 11.01
N HIS A 252 -5.61 -10.88 10.53
CA HIS A 252 -5.90 -11.28 9.15
C HIS A 252 -6.47 -10.13 8.30
N ASN A 253 -6.70 -8.97 8.91
CA ASN A 253 -7.27 -7.81 8.25
C ASN A 253 -6.26 -7.13 7.33
N TYR A 254 -6.70 -6.67 6.16
CA TYR A 254 -5.82 -5.94 5.24
C TYR A 254 -5.35 -4.59 5.78
N MET A 255 -5.97 -4.04 6.82
CA MET A 255 -5.59 -2.77 7.46
C MET A 255 -4.63 -2.93 8.65
N ASP A 256 -4.20 -4.16 8.95
CA ASP A 256 -3.12 -4.47 9.90
C ASP A 256 -1.76 -4.62 9.14
N TYR A 257 -0.69 -4.96 9.85
CA TYR A 257 0.70 -5.01 9.39
C TYR A 257 1.30 -6.42 9.29
N SER A 258 0.46 -7.44 9.45
CA SER A 258 0.83 -8.83 9.18
C SER A 258 1.41 -9.04 7.78
N TYR A 259 2.12 -10.16 7.61
CA TYR A 259 2.65 -10.53 6.30
C TYR A 259 1.52 -10.76 5.29
N ASP A 260 1.83 -10.53 4.03
CA ASP A 260 0.88 -10.74 2.94
C ASP A 260 0.26 -12.13 3.03
N SER A 261 1.03 -13.19 3.30
CA SER A 261 0.55 -14.57 3.36
C SER A 261 -0.59 -14.83 4.35
N CYS A 262 -0.79 -13.98 5.36
CA CYS A 262 -1.82 -14.16 6.38
C CYS A 262 -2.88 -13.05 6.42
N MET A 263 -2.77 -11.97 5.64
CA MET A 263 -3.91 -11.04 5.48
C MET A 263 -4.87 -11.56 4.41
N THR A 264 -6.16 -11.62 4.72
CA THR A 264 -7.19 -12.27 3.89
C THR A 264 -8.51 -11.52 3.78
N GLU A 265 -8.75 -10.47 4.58
CA GLU A 265 -10.10 -9.91 4.64
C GLU A 265 -10.21 -8.41 4.97
N PHE A 266 -11.36 -7.86 4.58
CA PHE A 266 -11.99 -6.70 5.20
C PHE A 266 -13.23 -7.17 5.96
N THR A 267 -13.60 -6.49 7.03
CA THR A 267 -14.86 -6.74 7.72
C THR A 267 -16.06 -6.19 6.94
N ALA A 268 -17.27 -6.61 7.29
CA ALA A 268 -18.49 -6.07 6.67
C ALA A 268 -18.68 -4.58 7.00
N GLY A 269 -18.29 -4.15 8.19
CA GLY A 269 -18.27 -2.77 8.64
C GLY A 269 -17.27 -1.92 7.86
N GLN A 270 -16.06 -2.44 7.60
CA GLN A 270 -15.06 -1.76 6.75
C GLN A 270 -15.61 -1.58 5.33
N ILE A 271 -16.22 -2.60 4.75
CA ILE A 271 -16.87 -2.52 3.43
C ILE A 271 -17.97 -1.46 3.41
N THR A 272 -18.80 -1.42 4.44
CA THR A 272 -19.87 -0.41 4.57
C THR A 272 -19.30 1.00 4.71
N ARG A 273 -18.25 1.15 5.51
CA ARG A 273 -17.56 2.43 5.73
C ARG A 273 -16.96 2.95 4.43
N PHE A 274 -16.14 2.18 3.73
CA PHE A 274 -15.52 2.70 2.52
C PHE A 274 -16.52 3.01 1.41
N LYS A 275 -17.61 2.25 1.27
CA LYS A 275 -18.68 2.57 0.30
C LYS A 275 -19.27 3.96 0.57
N SER A 276 -19.51 4.25 1.84
CA SER A 276 -20.03 5.55 2.26
C SER A 276 -19.01 6.67 2.05
N GLN A 277 -17.74 6.41 2.33
CA GLN A 277 -16.63 7.36 2.15
C GLN A 277 -16.46 7.75 0.66
N ILE A 278 -16.41 6.78 -0.25
CA ILE A 278 -16.24 7.07 -1.68
C ILE A 278 -17.47 7.70 -2.33
N ALA A 279 -18.68 7.36 -1.87
CA ALA A 279 -19.88 8.06 -2.31
C ALA A 279 -19.84 9.54 -1.89
N THR A 280 -19.35 9.81 -0.68
CA THR A 280 -19.30 11.16 -0.10
C THR A 280 -18.21 12.03 -0.73
N TYR A 281 -16.99 11.52 -0.83
CA TYR A 281 -15.82 12.33 -1.19
C TYR A 281 -15.38 12.17 -2.65
N ARG A 282 -15.71 11.03 -3.27
CA ARG A 282 -15.23 10.69 -4.61
C ARG A 282 -16.32 10.68 -5.67
N GLY A 283 -17.59 10.83 -5.26
CA GLY A 283 -18.74 10.75 -6.17
C GLY A 283 -18.91 9.37 -6.81
N ILE A 284 -18.31 8.33 -6.23
CA ILE A 284 -18.49 6.94 -6.67
C ILE A 284 -19.73 6.41 -5.94
N SER A 285 -20.88 6.56 -6.57
CA SER A 285 -22.16 6.09 -6.06
C SER A 285 -22.76 4.99 -6.94
N VAL A 286 -23.69 4.24 -6.35
CA VAL A 286 -24.49 3.17 -6.94
C VAL A 286 -25.96 3.42 -6.67
#